data_AF-A0A497S743-F1
#
_entry.id   AF-A0A497S743-F1
#
_cell.length_a   1.000
_cell.length_b   1.000
_cell.length_c   1.000
_cell.angle_alpha   90.00
_cell.angle_beta   90.00
_cell.angle_gamma   90.00
#
_symmetry.space_group_name_H-M   'P 1'
#
loop_
_entity.id
_entity.type
_entity.pdbx_description
1 polymer ?
#
loop_
_entity_poly.entity_id
_entity_poly.type
_entity_poly.pdbx_seq_one_letter_code
_entity_poly.pdbx_strand_id
1 'polypeptide(L)'
;TKEKVIQFQEEEFRRANITYTENGEIKRKKITTNAVGYVRTFSGYWIPIVSEEDKDVRAGEVTVIKVRDILIPEYTVVSPIHTPTHALGCVLDIKTNMPKKIEERKSVSEVIFLPVFDGRIKKNDLLGSLSVHEVYFTWDLLLFPPEPPEKRLEELKRRTFVFTE
;
A
#
# COMPACT_ATOMS: atom_id res chain seq x y z
N THR A 1 29.50 -12.35 -21.78
CA THR A 1 29.50 -12.66 -20.34
C THR A 1 28.39 -11.90 -19.62
N LYS A 2 27.10 -12.23 -19.82
CA LYS A 2 25.96 -11.54 -19.17
C LYS A 2 24.68 -12.42 -19.11
N GLU A 3 24.80 -13.73 -18.83
CA GLU A 3 23.64 -14.64 -18.77
C GLU A 3 23.42 -15.31 -17.41
N LYS A 4 24.15 -14.90 -16.35
CA LYS A 4 24.17 -15.63 -15.07
C LYS A 4 23.44 -14.99 -13.88
N VAL A 5 22.65 -13.92 -14.06
CA VAL A 5 22.18 -13.14 -12.90
C VAL A 5 20.75 -13.47 -12.44
N ILE A 6 19.93 -14.20 -13.21
CA ILE A 6 18.52 -14.46 -12.83
C ILE A 6 18.11 -15.91 -13.11
N GLN A 7 18.97 -16.88 -12.77
CA GLN A 7 18.50 -18.19 -12.33
C GLN A 7 18.28 -18.10 -10.82
N PHE A 8 17.32 -17.28 -10.38
CA PHE A 8 16.92 -17.24 -8.98
C PHE A 8 16.37 -18.62 -8.62
N GLN A 9 17.05 -19.33 -7.72
CA GLN A 9 16.65 -20.51 -6.95
C GLN A 9 15.16 -20.93 -7.05
N GLU A 10 14.72 -21.44 -8.21
CA GLU A 10 13.30 -21.62 -8.52
C GLU A 10 12.60 -22.70 -7.66
N GLU A 11 13.38 -23.58 -7.01
CA GLU A 11 12.82 -24.69 -6.26
C GLU A 11 12.59 -24.41 -4.76
N GLU A 12 13.41 -23.56 -4.11
CA GLU A 12 13.30 -23.32 -2.66
C GLU A 12 12.21 -22.32 -2.27
N PHE A 13 11.83 -21.39 -3.16
CA PHE A 13 10.76 -20.43 -2.88
C PHE A 13 9.36 -21.02 -3.02
N ARG A 14 9.21 -22.26 -3.50
CA ARG A 14 7.89 -22.85 -3.80
C ARG A 14 7.03 -23.13 -2.58
N ARG A 15 7.56 -23.15 -1.35
CA ARG A 15 6.74 -23.41 -0.15
C ARG A 15 7.06 -22.39 0.93
N ALA A 16 6.09 -21.56 1.24
CA ALA A 16 6.22 -20.53 2.27
C ALA A 16 5.00 -20.54 3.21
N ASN A 17 5.12 -19.86 4.34
CA ASN A 17 3.99 -19.55 5.20
C ASN A 17 3.69 -18.06 5.08
N ILE A 18 2.46 -17.71 4.69
CA ILE A 18 1.95 -16.37 4.95
C ILE A 18 1.63 -16.31 6.45
N THR A 19 2.27 -15.37 7.16
CA THR A 19 2.02 -15.09 8.57
C THR A 19 1.31 -13.75 8.68
N TYR A 20 0.20 -13.70 9.40
CA TYR A 20 -0.63 -12.50 9.52
C TYR A 20 -1.35 -12.48 10.87
N THR A 21 -1.86 -11.31 11.25
CA THR A 21 -2.62 -11.14 12.48
C THR A 21 -4.10 -11.02 12.17
N GLU A 22 -4.93 -11.82 12.85
CA GLU A 22 -6.39 -11.75 12.76
C GLU A 22 -6.94 -11.78 14.19
N ASN A 23 -7.73 -10.76 14.57
CA ASN A 23 -8.29 -10.62 15.93
C ASN A 23 -7.25 -10.70 17.06
N GLY A 24 -6.03 -10.21 16.83
CA GLY A 24 -4.93 -10.24 17.79
C GLY A 24 -4.15 -11.57 17.82
N GLU A 25 -4.58 -12.58 17.08
CA GLU A 25 -3.89 -13.87 17.00
C GLU A 25 -2.99 -13.94 15.78
N ILE A 26 -1.81 -14.56 15.95
CA ILE A 26 -0.89 -14.84 14.83
C ILE A 26 -1.35 -16.12 14.13
N LYS A 27 -1.80 -15.98 12.89
CA LYS A 27 -2.19 -17.08 12.01
C LYS A 27 -1.11 -17.34 10.96
N ARG A 28 -1.04 -18.61 10.53
CA ARG A 28 -0.08 -19.08 9.51
C ARG A 28 -0.80 -19.92 8.47
N LYS A 29 -0.62 -19.59 7.20
CA LYS A 29 -1.16 -20.34 6.07
C LYS A 29 -0.02 -20.79 5.15
N LYS A 30 0.10 -22.10 4.95
CA LYS A 30 1.03 -22.67 3.97
C LYS A 30 0.57 -22.28 2.56
N ILE A 31 1.51 -21.80 1.75
CA ILE A 31 1.27 -21.41 0.35
C ILE A 31 2.35 -21.97 -0.55
N THR A 32 1.99 -22.09 -1.83
CA THR A 32 2.94 -22.22 -2.92
C THR A 32 3.09 -20.86 -3.59
N THR A 33 4.32 -20.37 -3.76
CA THR A 33 4.59 -19.09 -4.43
C THR A 33 5.57 -19.26 -5.57
N ASN A 34 5.45 -18.40 -6.57
CA ASN A 34 6.37 -18.27 -7.68
C ASN A 34 6.87 -16.83 -7.71
N ALA A 35 8.11 -16.61 -8.15
CA ALA A 35 8.57 -15.25 -8.43
C ALA A 35 7.77 -14.71 -9.63
N VAL A 36 7.18 -13.52 -9.47
CA VAL A 36 6.40 -12.88 -10.52
C VAL A 36 6.98 -11.51 -10.82
N GLY A 37 7.37 -11.30 -12.09
CA GLY A 37 7.75 -9.98 -12.61
C GLY A 37 6.53 -9.17 -13.01
N TYR A 38 6.60 -7.86 -12.80
CA TYR A 38 5.56 -6.92 -13.23
C TYR A 38 6.19 -5.63 -13.78
N VAL A 39 5.43 -4.93 -14.61
CA VAL A 39 5.70 -3.54 -14.98
C VAL A 39 4.75 -2.61 -14.24
N ARG A 40 5.18 -1.39 -13.97
CA ARG A 40 4.38 -0.35 -13.31
C ARG A 40 4.05 0.75 -14.31
N THR A 41 2.84 1.28 -14.26
CA THR A 41 2.47 2.47 -15.04
C THR A 41 3.29 3.69 -14.61
N PHE A 42 3.63 4.55 -15.58
CA PHE A 42 4.24 5.86 -15.29
C PHE A 42 3.25 6.83 -14.61
N SER A 43 1.95 6.66 -14.85
CA SER A 43 0.90 7.38 -14.12
C SER A 43 0.59 6.70 -12.79
N GLY A 44 0.54 7.49 -11.72
CA GLY A 44 0.04 7.09 -10.41
C GLY A 44 -0.82 8.20 -9.81
N TYR A 45 -1.57 7.89 -8.76
CA TYR A 45 -2.36 8.86 -8.01
C TYR A 45 -2.14 8.68 -6.51
N TRP A 46 -2.45 9.74 -5.76
CA TRP A 46 -2.29 9.74 -4.31
C TRP A 46 -3.64 9.64 -3.63
N ILE A 47 -3.74 8.76 -2.64
CA ILE A 47 -4.89 8.68 -1.74
C ILE A 47 -4.49 9.27 -0.38
N PRO A 48 -5.21 10.27 0.15
CA PRO A 48 -4.92 10.80 1.48
C PRO A 48 -5.19 9.75 2.56
N ILE A 49 -4.31 9.70 3.55
CA ILE A 49 -4.46 8.87 4.75
C ILE A 49 -4.96 9.78 5.86
N VAL A 50 -6.23 9.64 6.22
CA VAL A 50 -6.91 10.52 7.18
C VAL A 50 -7.28 9.73 8.43
N SER A 51 -6.90 10.24 9.60
CA SER A 51 -7.22 9.62 10.89
C SER A 51 -8.74 9.55 11.12
N GLU A 52 -9.22 8.42 11.61
CA GLU A 52 -10.61 8.20 12.02
C GLU A 52 -10.77 8.17 13.56
N GLU A 53 -9.67 8.36 14.30
CA GLU A 53 -9.65 8.36 15.76
C GLU A 53 -8.83 9.50 16.37
N ASP A 54 -9.16 9.83 17.61
CA ASP A 54 -8.30 10.61 18.50
C ASP A 54 -7.35 9.65 19.23
N LYS A 55 -6.04 9.90 19.17
CA LYS A 55 -5.05 9.00 19.78
C LYS A 55 -3.83 9.74 20.32
N ASP A 56 -3.51 9.51 21.58
CA ASP A 56 -2.25 9.96 22.18
C ASP A 56 -1.10 9.06 21.68
N VAL A 57 0.00 9.69 21.31
CA VAL A 57 1.19 9.03 20.76
C VAL A 57 2.44 9.48 21.50
N ARG A 58 3.44 8.60 21.55
CA ARG A 58 4.73 8.84 22.19
C ARG A 58 5.87 8.67 21.21
N ALA A 59 6.86 9.55 21.29
CA ALA A 59 8.03 9.53 20.44
C ALA A 59 8.73 8.16 20.51
N GLY A 60 8.99 7.56 19.34
CA GLY A 60 9.65 6.26 19.21
C GLY A 60 8.76 5.04 19.47
N GLU A 61 7.53 5.21 19.96
CA GLU A 61 6.59 4.10 20.14
C GLU A 61 5.75 3.90 18.86
N VAL A 62 6.09 2.88 18.07
CA VAL A 62 5.32 2.52 16.86
C VAL A 62 3.88 2.20 17.25
N THR A 63 2.92 2.86 16.60
CA THR A 63 1.51 2.77 16.95
C THR A 63 0.65 2.50 15.72
N VAL A 64 -0.43 1.73 15.91
CA VAL A 64 -1.42 1.48 14.86
C VAL A 64 -2.50 2.55 14.97
N ILE A 65 -2.81 3.26 13.88
CA ILE A 65 -3.85 4.31 13.87
C ILE A 65 -4.97 3.88 12.93
N LYS A 66 -6.22 3.98 13.40
CA LYS A 66 -7.42 3.82 12.57
C LYS A 66 -7.54 4.98 11.60
N VAL A 67 -7.73 4.65 10.33
CA VAL A 67 -7.91 5.61 9.25
C VAL A 67 -9.21 5.36 8.53
N ARG A 68 -9.68 6.36 7.78
CA ARG A 68 -10.81 6.15 6.87
C ARG A 68 -10.51 5.02 5.90
N ASP A 69 -11.52 4.22 5.59
CA ASP A 69 -11.36 3.06 4.71
C ASP A 69 -10.82 3.48 3.34
N ILE A 70 -9.65 2.94 3.00
CA ILE A 70 -9.02 3.09 1.69
C ILE A 70 -9.24 1.79 0.92
N LEU A 71 -9.95 1.88 -0.20
CA LEU A 71 -10.12 0.77 -1.13
C LEU A 71 -8.99 0.77 -2.16
N ILE A 72 -8.22 -0.31 -2.19
CA ILE A 72 -7.12 -0.52 -3.13
C ILE A 72 -7.63 -1.47 -4.23
N PRO A 73 -7.67 -1.01 -5.50
CA PRO A 73 -8.08 -1.84 -6.62
C PRO A 73 -7.16 -3.04 -6.87
N GLU A 74 -7.68 -4.03 -7.58
CA GLU A 74 -6.89 -5.13 -8.14
C GLU A 74 -5.81 -4.60 -9.08
N TYR A 75 -4.72 -5.35 -9.28
CA TYR A 75 -3.61 -4.99 -10.17
C TYR A 75 -2.99 -3.64 -9.84
N THR A 76 -2.98 -3.26 -8.55
CA THR A 76 -2.27 -2.09 -8.07
C THR A 76 -1.24 -2.45 -7.02
N VAL A 77 -0.15 -1.70 -7.04
CA VAL A 77 0.85 -1.66 -5.98
C VAL A 77 0.77 -0.31 -5.31
N VAL A 78 0.90 -0.34 -3.99
CA VAL A 78 0.80 0.86 -3.16
C VAL A 78 2.05 1.00 -2.31
N SER A 79 2.42 2.24 -2.02
CA SER A 79 3.48 2.54 -1.07
C SER A 79 3.14 3.84 -0.35
N PRO A 80 3.24 3.90 0.99
CA PRO A 80 3.16 5.18 1.68
C PRO A 80 4.26 6.11 1.16
N ILE A 81 3.96 7.39 1.09
CA ILE A 81 4.95 8.42 0.80
C ILE A 81 5.57 8.82 2.14
N HIS A 82 6.85 8.47 2.34
CA HIS A 82 7.54 8.60 3.62
C HIS A 82 8.08 10.01 3.92
N THR A 83 7.71 11.01 3.12
CA THR A 83 7.98 12.41 3.46
C THR A 83 7.15 12.79 4.68
N PRO A 84 7.72 13.45 5.72
CA PRO A 84 6.95 13.86 6.89
C PRO A 84 5.76 14.74 6.49
N THR A 85 4.56 14.18 6.59
CA THR A 85 3.30 14.84 6.25
C THR A 85 2.55 15.32 7.50
N HIS A 86 2.81 14.71 8.65
CA HIS A 86 2.20 15.07 9.92
C HIS A 86 3.25 15.64 10.88
N ALA A 87 2.90 16.68 11.63
CA ALA A 87 3.83 17.36 12.54
C ALA A 87 4.44 16.43 13.61
N LEU A 88 3.71 15.39 14.01
CA LEU A 88 4.14 14.44 15.04
C LEU A 88 4.95 13.25 14.49
N GLY A 89 5.04 13.02 13.18
CA GLY A 89 5.73 11.82 12.64
C GLY A 89 5.33 11.43 11.22
N CYS A 90 5.52 10.15 10.88
CA CYS A 90 5.24 9.63 9.54
C CYS A 90 4.57 8.26 9.53
N VAL A 91 3.88 7.96 8.43
CA VAL A 91 3.32 6.63 8.16
C VAL A 91 4.44 5.73 7.63
N LEU A 92 4.68 4.62 8.31
CA LEU A 92 5.64 3.59 7.92
C LEU A 92 5.06 2.64 6.88
N ASP A 93 3.86 2.12 7.14
CA ASP A 93 3.18 1.20 6.24
C ASP A 93 1.66 1.19 6.48
N ILE A 94 0.92 0.63 5.53
CA ILE A 94 -0.49 0.32 5.68
C ILE A 94 -0.66 -1.04 6.36
N LYS A 95 -1.77 -1.21 7.08
CA LYS A 95 -2.11 -2.49 7.71
C LYS A 95 -3.35 -3.08 7.07
N THR A 96 -3.22 -4.32 6.60
CA THR A 96 -4.33 -5.14 6.09
C THR A 96 -4.52 -6.36 6.99
N ASN A 97 -5.77 -6.77 7.21
CA ASN A 97 -6.09 -7.93 8.06
C ASN A 97 -5.51 -9.25 7.54
N MET A 98 -5.41 -9.41 6.23
CA MET A 98 -4.83 -10.60 5.61
C MET A 98 -4.07 -10.19 4.34
N PRO A 99 -2.85 -10.71 4.13
CA PRO A 99 -2.16 -10.56 2.85
C PRO A 99 -3.02 -11.14 1.73
N LYS A 100 -3.33 -10.30 0.75
CA LYS A 100 -4.11 -10.69 -0.43
C LYS A 100 -3.22 -10.72 -1.67
N LYS A 101 -3.64 -11.49 -2.67
CA LYS A 101 -2.96 -11.47 -3.97
C LYS A 101 -3.16 -10.13 -4.67
N ILE A 102 -2.41 -9.90 -5.75
CA ILE A 102 -2.46 -8.62 -6.47
C ILE A 102 -3.75 -8.46 -7.27
N GLU A 103 -4.33 -9.58 -7.70
CA GLU A 103 -5.60 -9.72 -8.44
C GLU A 103 -6.82 -9.56 -7.53
N GLU A 104 -6.64 -9.33 -6.23
CA GLU A 104 -7.72 -9.16 -5.27
C GLU A 104 -7.81 -7.72 -4.76
N ARG A 105 -9.05 -7.21 -4.64
CA ARG A 105 -9.30 -5.92 -3.96
C ARG A 105 -8.92 -5.99 -2.50
N LYS A 106 -8.24 -4.94 -2.02
CA LYS A 106 -7.84 -4.80 -0.62
C LYS A 106 -8.54 -3.59 0.00
N SER A 107 -8.76 -3.67 1.30
CA SER A 107 -9.18 -2.55 2.12
C SER A 107 -8.14 -2.30 3.20
N VAL A 108 -7.87 -1.03 3.46
CA VAL A 108 -6.98 -0.57 4.53
C VAL A 108 -7.80 0.33 5.43
N SER A 109 -7.89 -0.03 6.70
CA SER A 109 -8.58 0.73 7.75
C SER A 109 -7.62 1.15 8.87
N GLU A 110 -6.35 0.74 8.78
CA GLU A 110 -5.33 0.98 9.79
C GLU A 110 -3.98 1.27 9.12
N VAL A 111 -3.17 2.11 9.76
CA VAL A 111 -1.78 2.38 9.35
C VAL A 111 -0.82 2.22 10.52
N ILE A 112 0.42 1.90 10.20
CA ILE A 112 1.53 1.87 11.15
C ILE A 112 2.18 3.24 11.12
N PHE A 113 2.17 3.94 12.25
CA PHE A 113 2.69 5.29 12.39
C PHE A 113 3.88 5.30 13.35
N LEU A 114 4.92 6.04 12.98
CA LEU A 114 6.10 6.29 13.81
C LEU A 114 6.06 7.75 14.29
N PRO A 115 5.72 7.98 15.57
CA PRO A 115 5.81 9.30 16.17
C PRO A 115 7.27 9.70 16.39
N VAL A 116 7.62 10.91 15.99
CA VAL A 116 8.89 11.58 16.28
C VAL A 116 8.76 12.47 17.52
N PHE A 117 7.54 12.94 17.82
CA PHE A 117 7.23 13.74 19.01
C PHE A 117 6.04 13.15 19.76
N ASP A 118 6.02 13.39 21.07
CA ASP A 118 4.84 13.16 21.89
C ASP A 118 3.72 14.11 21.47
N GLY A 119 2.47 13.64 21.52
CA GLY A 119 1.34 14.48 21.22
C GLY A 119 0.05 13.70 21.07
N ARG A 120 -0.95 14.36 20.47
CA ARG A 120 -2.25 13.76 20.22
C ARG A 120 -2.63 13.97 18.77
N ILE A 121 -2.83 12.86 18.08
CA ILE A 121 -3.45 12.82 16.77
C ILE A 121 -4.96 12.97 16.97
N LYS A 122 -5.58 13.78 16.11
CA LYS A 122 -7.01 14.04 16.12
C LYS A 122 -7.70 13.33 14.98
N LYS A 123 -8.97 12.97 15.21
CA LYS A 123 -9.84 12.55 14.13
C LYS A 123 -9.86 13.62 13.04
N ASN A 124 -9.77 13.18 11.79
CA ASN A 124 -9.65 13.99 10.57
C ASN A 124 -8.26 14.58 10.28
N ASP A 125 -7.23 14.30 11.10
CA ASP A 125 -5.86 14.70 10.76
C ASP A 125 -5.36 13.98 9.50
N LEU A 126 -4.72 14.72 8.61
CA LEU A 126 -4.01 14.17 7.47
C LEU A 126 -2.68 13.58 7.95
N LEU A 127 -2.59 12.25 7.98
CA LEU A 127 -1.40 11.54 8.41
C LEU A 127 -0.36 11.41 7.29
N GLY A 128 -0.82 11.36 6.04
CA GLY A 128 0.03 11.29 4.86
C GLY A 128 -0.72 10.93 3.59
N SER A 129 -0.01 10.33 2.64
CA SER A 129 -0.58 9.91 1.36
C SER A 129 -0.02 8.58 0.90
N LEU A 130 -0.87 7.80 0.25
CA LEU A 130 -0.53 6.52 -0.35
C LEU A 130 -0.33 6.73 -1.85
N SER A 131 0.85 6.40 -2.38
CA SER A 131 1.08 6.38 -3.82
C SER A 131 0.53 5.08 -4.40
N VAL A 132 -0.38 5.19 -5.36
CA VAL A 132 -1.03 4.05 -6.01
C VAL A 132 -0.64 4.02 -7.47
N HIS A 133 -0.17 2.84 -7.92
CA HIS A 133 0.18 2.62 -9.32
C HIS A 133 -0.42 1.32 -9.81
N GLU A 134 -0.93 1.36 -11.03
CA GLU A 134 -1.37 0.17 -11.74
C GLU A 134 -0.15 -0.64 -12.17
N VAL A 135 -0.32 -1.95 -12.21
CA VAL A 135 0.69 -2.88 -12.68
C VAL A 135 0.11 -3.86 -13.68
N TYR A 136 0.98 -4.35 -14.55
CA TYR A 136 0.67 -5.40 -15.49
C TYR A 136 1.72 -6.49 -15.36
N PHE A 137 1.32 -7.75 -15.44
CA PHE A 137 2.31 -8.81 -15.51
C PHE A 137 3.05 -8.73 -16.84
N THR A 138 4.33 -9.09 -16.82
CA THR A 138 5.19 -8.99 -18.01
C THR A 138 4.68 -9.79 -19.20
N TRP A 139 3.93 -10.86 -18.96
CA TRP A 139 3.30 -11.68 -20.00
C TRP A 139 2.04 -11.02 -20.59
N ASP A 140 1.31 -10.24 -19.78
CA ASP A 140 0.11 -9.53 -20.24
C ASP A 140 0.45 -8.44 -21.26
N LEU A 141 1.62 -7.79 -21.13
CA LEU A 141 2.09 -6.81 -22.09
C LEU A 141 2.28 -7.36 -23.51
N LEU A 142 2.54 -8.67 -23.65
CA LEU A 142 2.68 -9.33 -24.96
C LEU A 142 1.31 -9.61 -25.61
N LEU A 143 0.25 -9.72 -24.81
CA LEU A 143 -1.08 -10.14 -25.26
C LEU A 143 -2.11 -8.99 -25.25
N PHE A 144 -1.94 -8.02 -24.36
CA PHE A 144 -2.88 -6.91 -24.07
C PHE A 144 -2.10 -5.64 -23.69
N PRO A 145 -1.67 -4.81 -24.66
CA PRO A 145 -1.06 -3.52 -24.35
C PRO A 145 -2.06 -2.61 -23.62
N PRO A 146 -1.65 -1.89 -22.55
CA PRO A 146 -2.56 -1.07 -21.76
C PRO A 146 -3.16 0.08 -22.56
N GLU A 147 -4.44 0.39 -22.32
CA GLU A 147 -5.07 1.56 -22.94
C GLU A 147 -4.37 2.87 -22.52
N PRO A 148 -4.32 3.89 -23.41
CA PRO A 148 -3.69 5.16 -23.11
C PRO A 148 -4.30 5.84 -21.87
N PRO A 149 -3.50 6.50 -21.03
CA PRO A 149 -3.93 7.09 -19.75
C PRO A 149 -4.98 8.22 -19.87
N GLU A 150 -5.26 8.71 -21.07
CA GLU A 150 -6.07 9.89 -21.35
C GLU A 150 -7.53 9.78 -20.90
N LYS A 151 -8.17 8.61 -21.08
CA LYS A 151 -9.56 8.38 -20.68
C LYS A 151 -9.76 8.24 -19.16
N ARG A 152 -8.74 7.78 -18.42
CA ARG A 152 -8.83 7.57 -16.94
C ARG A 152 -8.49 8.81 -16.13
N LEU A 153 -7.72 9.74 -16.70
CA LEU A 153 -7.36 11.01 -16.05
C LEU A 153 -8.59 11.88 -15.74
N GLU A 154 -9.67 11.81 -16.53
CA GLU A 154 -10.91 12.56 -16.27
C GLU A 154 -11.66 12.06 -15.03
N GLU A 155 -11.60 10.77 -14.73
CA GLU A 155 -12.23 10.16 -13.56
C GLU A 155 -11.47 10.51 -12.26
N LEU A 156 -10.14 10.56 -12.35
CA LEU A 156 -9.26 10.96 -11.25
C LEU A 156 -9.34 12.46 -10.95
N LYS A 157 -9.51 13.31 -11.97
CA LYS A 157 -9.68 14.77 -11.79
C LYS A 157 -10.87 15.13 -10.91
N ARG A 158 -11.94 14.33 -10.92
CA ARG A 158 -13.12 14.51 -10.04
C ARG A 158 -12.84 14.27 -8.54
N ARG A 159 -11.68 13.70 -8.20
CA ARG A 159 -11.25 13.37 -6.82
C ARG A 159 -10.06 14.21 -6.34
N THR A 160 -9.68 15.24 -7.10
CA THR A 160 -8.55 16.11 -6.78
C THR A 160 -8.85 16.95 -5.54
N PHE A 161 -7.84 17.14 -4.69
CA PHE A 161 -7.87 18.03 -3.54
C PHE A 161 -8.41 19.41 -3.91
N VAL A 162 -9.56 19.78 -3.36
CA VAL A 162 -9.99 21.17 -3.27
C VAL A 162 -9.51 21.66 -1.91
N PHE A 163 -8.49 22.51 -1.90
CA PHE A 163 -8.23 23.34 -0.73
C PHE A 163 -9.40 24.33 -0.64
N THR A 164 -10.34 24.08 0.24
CA THR A 164 -11.33 25.08 0.62
C THR A 164 -10.67 26.01 1.63
N GLU A 165 -10.49 27.27 1.27
CA GLU A 165 -10.10 28.34 2.19
C GLU A 165 -11.07 28.48 3.36
#